data_AF-A0A5P3XF44-F1
#
_entry.id   AF-A0A5P3XF44-F1
#
_cell.length_a   1.000
_cell.length_b   1.000
_cell.length_c   1.000
_cell.angle_alpha   90.00
_cell.angle_beta   90.00
_cell.angle_gamma   90.00
#
_symmetry.space_group_name_H-M   'P 1'
#
loop_
_entity.id
_entity.type
_entity.pdbx_description
1 polymer ?
#
loop_
_entity_poly.entity_id
_entity_poly.type
_entity_poly.pdbx_seq_one_letter_code
_entity_poly.pdbx_strand_id
1 'polypeptide(L)'
;MLPNILLIAKQSLVDRSKINDRRKDILLEIIKTWKKGDIIYPNAIKSKLYISFEEAYDILDIFEEAGILEYVFQIYCHKCNKFQDRPMLNSLNEFSDDIYCDEDHKLSPLEDTVLLYRVKIDE
;
A
#
# COMPACT_ATOMS: atom_id res chain seq x y z
N MET A 1 7.66 -4.73 -25.04
CA MET A 1 8.74 -4.88 -24.04
C MET A 1 8.21 -4.24 -22.77
N LEU A 2 7.80 -5.08 -21.81
CA LEU A 2 7.25 -4.65 -20.53
C LEU A 2 8.34 -3.96 -19.70
N PRO A 3 7.96 -3.03 -18.80
CA PRO A 3 8.94 -2.48 -17.89
C PRO A 3 9.41 -3.56 -16.95
N ASN A 4 10.72 -3.75 -16.88
CA ASN A 4 11.32 -4.41 -15.74
C ASN A 4 10.95 -3.56 -14.51
N ILE A 5 10.04 -4.05 -13.66
CA ILE A 5 9.55 -3.33 -12.46
C ILE A 5 10.71 -2.78 -11.62
N LEU A 6 11.85 -3.50 -11.57
CA LEU A 6 13.05 -3.05 -10.86
C LEU A 6 13.72 -1.88 -11.55
N LEU A 7 13.70 -1.81 -12.88
CA LEU A 7 14.23 -0.67 -13.63
C LEU A 7 13.41 0.60 -13.34
N ILE A 8 12.08 0.51 -13.40
CA ILE A 8 11.21 1.65 -13.04
C ILE A 8 11.44 2.01 -11.57
N ALA A 9 11.36 1.04 -10.66
CA ALA A 9 11.52 1.29 -9.23
C ALA A 9 12.87 1.96 -8.92
N LYS A 10 13.95 1.49 -9.54
CA LYS A 10 15.28 2.07 -9.36
C LYS A 10 15.34 3.52 -9.85
N GLN A 11 14.76 3.82 -11.02
CA GLN A 11 14.70 5.19 -11.54
C GLN A 11 13.90 6.10 -10.60
N SER A 12 12.70 5.68 -10.20
CA SER A 12 11.83 6.46 -9.31
C SER A 12 12.46 6.72 -7.93
N LEU A 13 13.19 5.75 -7.37
CA LEU A 13 13.87 5.90 -6.07
C LEU A 13 15.06 6.86 -6.11
N VAL A 14 15.81 6.91 -7.22
CA VAL A 14 16.94 7.84 -7.37
C VAL A 14 16.47 9.28 -7.39
N ASP A 15 15.36 9.55 -8.06
CA ASP A 15 14.88 10.91 -8.30
C ASP A 15 14.06 11.49 -7.13
N ARG A 16 13.39 10.63 -6.35
CA ARG A 16 12.29 11.08 -5.46
C ARG A 16 12.41 10.66 -4.00
N SER A 17 13.18 9.62 -3.66
CA SER A 17 13.18 9.08 -2.29
C SER A 17 14.26 9.70 -1.39
N LYS A 18 13.91 9.95 -0.11
CA LYS A 18 14.82 10.48 0.92
C LYS A 18 15.62 9.40 1.67
N ILE A 19 15.41 8.12 1.34
CA ILE A 19 16.10 7.00 2.00
C ILE A 19 17.52 6.80 1.47
N ASN A 20 18.43 6.34 2.34
CA ASN A 20 19.81 6.05 1.94
C ASN A 20 19.93 4.83 1.01
N ASP A 21 21.08 4.68 0.36
CA ASP A 21 21.30 3.63 -0.64
C ASP A 21 21.16 2.22 -0.08
N ARG A 22 21.59 1.97 1.17
CA ARG A 22 21.39 0.67 1.81
C ARG A 22 19.91 0.29 1.94
N ARG A 23 19.04 1.26 2.26
CA ARG A 23 17.59 1.03 2.32
C ARG A 23 17.00 0.83 0.93
N LYS A 24 17.50 1.55 -0.09
CA LYS A 24 17.09 1.34 -1.48
C LYS A 24 17.41 -0.09 -1.93
N ASP A 25 18.59 -0.60 -1.62
CA ASP A 25 18.97 -1.98 -1.97
C ASP A 25 18.03 -3.00 -1.32
N ILE A 26 17.74 -2.85 -0.02
CA ILE A 26 16.78 -3.73 0.68
C ILE A 26 15.40 -3.65 0.04
N LEU A 27 14.93 -2.44 -0.30
CA LEU A 27 13.65 -2.24 -0.95
C LEU A 27 13.57 -2.91 -2.32
N LEU A 28 14.63 -2.81 -3.13
CA LEU A 28 14.71 -3.48 -4.43
C LEU A 28 14.66 -5.01 -4.27
N GLU A 29 15.32 -5.58 -3.26
CA GLU A 29 15.19 -7.02 -2.97
C GLU A 29 13.77 -7.40 -2.54
N ILE A 30 13.06 -6.53 -1.83
CA ILE A 30 11.65 -6.76 -1.48
C ILE A 30 10.77 -6.74 -2.75
N ILE A 31 10.97 -5.75 -3.63
CA ILE A 31 10.18 -5.58 -4.85
C ILE A 31 10.31 -6.78 -5.79
N LYS A 32 11.48 -7.43 -5.86
CA LYS A 32 11.67 -8.68 -6.63
C LYS A 32 10.70 -9.79 -6.25
N THR A 33 10.15 -9.75 -5.03
CA THR A 33 9.25 -10.79 -4.54
C THR A 33 7.78 -10.48 -4.83
N TRP A 34 7.47 -9.27 -5.31
CA TRP A 34 6.11 -8.82 -5.60
C TRP A 34 5.57 -9.49 -6.85
N LYS A 35 4.33 -9.97 -6.76
CA LYS A 35 3.55 -10.52 -7.86
C LYS A 35 2.31 -9.66 -8.08
N LYS A 36 1.81 -9.64 -9.31
CA LYS A 36 0.60 -8.89 -9.63
C LYS A 36 -0.56 -9.36 -8.74
N GLY A 37 -1.25 -8.38 -8.14
CA GLY A 37 -2.33 -8.61 -7.19
C GLY A 37 -1.89 -8.71 -5.73
N ASP A 38 -0.59 -8.80 -5.43
CA ASP A 38 -0.11 -8.78 -4.04
C ASP A 38 -0.51 -7.47 -3.35
N ILE A 39 -0.88 -7.58 -2.08
CA ILE A 39 -1.22 -6.43 -1.23
C ILE A 39 -0.02 -6.04 -0.40
N ILE A 40 0.40 -4.79 -0.56
CA ILE A 40 1.54 -4.20 0.13
C ILE A 40 1.02 -3.33 1.26
N TYR A 41 1.36 -3.75 2.48
CA TYR A 41 1.04 -3.02 3.70
C TYR A 41 2.15 -2.00 4.00
N PRO A 42 1.84 -0.71 4.21
CA PRO A 42 2.82 0.30 4.61
C PRO A 42 3.62 -0.11 5.85
N ASN A 43 2.98 -0.77 6.82
CA ASN A 43 3.64 -1.29 8.01
C ASN A 43 4.71 -2.36 7.69
N ALA A 44 4.55 -3.14 6.63
CA ALA A 44 5.53 -4.13 6.20
C ALA A 44 6.80 -3.44 5.66
N ILE A 45 6.64 -2.40 4.84
CA ILE A 45 7.76 -1.58 4.34
C ILE A 45 8.46 -0.85 5.48
N LYS A 46 7.67 -0.20 6.34
CA LYS A 46 8.15 0.46 7.55
C LYS A 46 9.04 -0.45 8.38
N SER A 47 8.56 -1.67 8.66
CA SER A 47 9.25 -2.62 9.52
C SER A 47 10.52 -3.19 8.86
N LYS A 48 10.50 -3.45 7.55
CA LYS A 48 11.68 -3.97 6.84
C LYS A 48 12.78 -2.92 6.64
N LEU A 49 12.42 -1.65 6.47
CA LEU A 49 13.38 -0.56 6.22
C LEU A 49 13.75 0.23 7.48
N TYR A 50 13.06 -0.01 8.61
CA TYR A 50 13.18 0.75 9.86
C TYR A 50 13.02 2.26 9.64
N ILE A 51 11.93 2.64 8.97
CA ILE A 51 11.56 4.03 8.65
C ILE A 51 10.28 4.45 9.41
N SER A 52 9.87 5.71 9.27
CA SER A 52 8.58 6.18 9.77
C SER A 52 7.41 5.64 8.92
N PHE A 53 6.18 5.79 9.42
CA PHE A 53 4.99 5.46 8.62
C PHE A 53 4.83 6.41 7.43
N GLU A 54 5.07 7.71 7.63
CA GLU A 54 5.03 8.73 6.58
C GLU A 54 6.00 8.39 5.45
N GLU A 55 7.26 8.07 5.78
CA GLU A 55 8.26 7.65 4.79
C GLU A 55 7.84 6.38 4.03
N ALA A 56 7.13 5.46 4.69
CA ALA A 56 6.64 4.25 4.03
C ALA A 56 5.52 4.56 3.01
N TYR A 57 4.61 5.47 3.34
CA TYR A 57 3.59 5.94 2.40
C TYR A 57 4.22 6.72 1.25
N ASP A 58 5.12 7.67 1.54
CA ASP A 58 5.84 8.45 0.52
C ASP A 58 6.52 7.53 -0.51
N ILE A 59 7.18 6.46 -0.06
CA ILE A 59 7.84 5.49 -0.95
C ILE A 59 6.82 4.73 -1.81
N LEU A 60 5.71 4.30 -1.22
CA LEU A 60 4.70 3.54 -1.93
C LEU A 60 3.92 4.42 -2.92
N ASP A 61 3.70 5.70 -2.60
CA ASP A 61 3.14 6.70 -3.50
C ASP A 61 4.04 6.94 -4.71
N ILE A 62 5.36 6.99 -4.53
CA ILE A 62 6.31 7.06 -5.66
C ILE A 62 6.11 5.89 -6.64
N PHE A 63 5.80 4.69 -6.13
CA PHE A 63 5.56 3.51 -6.97
C PHE A 63 4.15 3.47 -7.56
N GLU A 64 3.17 4.04 -6.89
CA GLU A 64 1.82 4.26 -7.43
C GLU A 64 1.90 5.22 -8.63
N GLU A 65 2.54 6.37 -8.45
CA GLU A 65 2.73 7.38 -9.51
C GLU A 65 3.52 6.82 -10.71
N ALA A 66 4.44 5.90 -10.45
CA ALA A 66 5.22 5.21 -11.48
C ALA A 66 4.44 4.08 -12.19
N GLY A 67 3.19 3.82 -11.77
CA GLY A 67 2.31 2.80 -12.34
C GLY A 67 2.63 1.36 -11.91
N ILE A 68 3.48 1.19 -10.90
CA ILE A 68 3.82 -0.12 -10.33
C ILE A 68 2.73 -0.61 -9.39
N LEU A 69 2.23 0.30 -8.55
CA LEU A 69 1.18 0.06 -7.58
C LEU A 69 -0.10 0.78 -7.98
N GLU A 70 -1.20 0.40 -7.34
CA GLU A 70 -2.46 1.16 -7.33
C GLU A 70 -3.00 1.20 -5.90
N TYR A 71 -3.75 2.25 -5.59
CA TYR A 71 -4.42 2.38 -4.29
C TYR A 71 -5.55 1.37 -4.12
N VAL A 72 -5.62 0.81 -2.92
CA VAL A 72 -6.73 -0.03 -2.47
C VAL A 72 -7.04 0.27 -1.00
N PHE A 73 -8.30 0.14 -0.61
CA PHE A 73 -8.74 0.45 0.74
C PHE A 73 -9.30 -0.81 1.40
N GLN A 74 -8.84 -1.10 2.61
CA GLN A 74 -9.40 -2.18 3.41
C GLN A 74 -10.21 -1.60 4.57
N ILE A 75 -11.42 -2.12 4.77
CA ILE A 75 -12.29 -1.67 5.85
C ILE A 75 -11.73 -2.15 7.19
N TYR A 76 -11.58 -1.22 8.12
CA TYR A 76 -11.00 -1.45 9.44
C TYR A 76 -11.84 -0.74 10.49
N CYS A 77 -12.36 -1.49 11.46
CA CYS A 77 -13.10 -0.86 12.55
C CYS A 77 -12.10 -0.42 13.63
N HIS A 78 -11.94 0.90 13.81
CA HIS A 78 -11.01 1.43 14.82
C HIS A 78 -11.46 1.15 16.26
N LYS A 79 -12.78 1.08 16.50
CA LYS A 79 -13.34 0.74 17.82
C LYS A 79 -13.01 -0.68 18.25
N CYS A 80 -13.06 -1.62 17.31
CA CYS A 80 -12.76 -3.03 17.55
C CYS A 80 -11.28 -3.36 17.32
N ASN A 81 -10.51 -2.44 16.74
CA ASN A 81 -9.13 -2.63 16.32
C ASN A 81 -8.95 -3.88 15.44
N LYS A 82 -9.88 -4.08 14.47
CA LYS A 82 -9.91 -5.25 13.59
C LYS A 82 -10.27 -4.90 12.14
N PHE A 83 -9.60 -5.55 11.20
CA PHE A 83 -10.02 -5.57 9.80
C PHE A 83 -11.35 -6.29 9.68
N GLN A 84 -12.21 -5.80 8.80
CA GLN A 84 -13.47 -6.44 8.48
C GLN A 84 -13.26 -7.49 7.38
N ASP A 85 -13.96 -8.62 7.48
CA ASP A 85 -13.95 -9.66 6.45
C ASP A 85 -14.81 -9.24 5.26
N ARG A 86 -14.32 -8.24 4.53
CA ARG A 86 -14.99 -7.63 3.37
C ARG A 86 -13.99 -7.44 2.23
N PRO A 87 -14.45 -7.43 0.98
CA PRO A 87 -13.59 -7.13 -0.16
C PRO A 87 -12.89 -5.78 0.02
N MET A 88 -11.66 -5.70 -0.48
CA MET A 88 -10.96 -4.42 -0.61
C MET A 88 -11.68 -3.55 -1.64
N LEU A 89 -11.71 -2.25 -1.39
CA LEU A 89 -12.32 -1.24 -2.24
C LEU A 89 -11.23 -0.61 -3.13
N ASN A 90 -11.55 -0.33 -4.39
CA ASN A 90 -10.65 0.44 -5.26
C ASN A 90 -10.85 1.96 -5.11
N SER A 91 -11.95 2.37 -4.49
CA SER A 91 -12.27 3.76 -4.20
C SER A 91 -13.12 3.83 -2.93
N LEU A 92 -13.00 4.91 -2.17
CA LEU A 92 -13.87 5.18 -1.04
C LEU A 92 -15.35 5.31 -1.44
N ASN A 93 -15.65 5.60 -2.72
CA ASN A 93 -17.04 5.62 -3.22
C ASN A 93 -17.68 4.23 -3.30
N GLU A 94 -16.89 3.15 -3.27
CA GLU A 94 -17.42 1.78 -3.18
C GLU A 94 -17.85 1.43 -1.75
N PHE A 95 -17.56 2.31 -0.77
CA PHE A 95 -18.02 2.15 0.60
C PHE A 95 -19.50 2.51 0.69
N SER A 96 -20.35 1.54 1.05
CA SER A 96 -21.79 1.80 1.23
C SER A 96 -22.06 2.59 2.52
N ASP A 97 -23.07 3.48 2.50
CA ASP A 97 -23.37 4.37 3.63
C ASP A 97 -23.80 3.66 4.93
N ASP A 98 -24.18 2.37 4.85
CA ASP A 98 -24.68 1.58 5.97
C ASP A 98 -23.85 0.31 6.21
N ILE A 99 -22.53 0.47 6.31
CA ILE A 99 -21.65 -0.60 6.79
C ILE A 99 -21.58 -0.58 8.32
N TYR A 100 -21.82 -1.75 8.90
CA TYR A 100 -21.62 -2.03 10.31
C TYR A 100 -20.59 -3.15 10.47
N CYS A 101 -19.78 -3.08 11.53
CA CYS A 101 -18.94 -4.21 11.94
C CYS A 101 -19.76 -5.24 12.72
N ASP A 102 -19.16 -6.39 13.04
CA ASP A 102 -19.86 -7.47 13.77
C ASP A 102 -20.36 -7.05 15.17
N GLU A 103 -19.79 -5.99 15.75
CA GLU A 103 -20.16 -5.42 17.05
C GLU A 103 -21.19 -4.27 16.92
N ASP A 104 -21.84 -4.15 15.76
CA ASP A 104 -22.88 -3.15 15.48
C ASP A 104 -22.41 -1.67 15.55
N HIS A 105 -21.12 -1.44 15.38
CA HIS A 105 -20.61 -0.07 15.17
C HIS A 105 -20.82 0.35 13.72
N LYS A 106 -21.54 1.45 13.50
CA LYS A 106 -21.58 2.12 12.20
C LYS A 106 -20.17 2.59 11.82
N LEU A 107 -19.73 2.20 10.63
CA LEU A 107 -18.42 2.53 10.07
C LEU A 107 -18.54 3.70 9.09
N SER A 108 -17.51 4.52 9.01
CA SER A 108 -17.42 5.61 8.05
C SER A 108 -16.26 5.40 7.06
N PRO A 109 -16.38 5.82 5.79
CA PRO A 109 -15.33 5.61 4.81
C PRO A 109 -14.01 6.31 5.16
N LEU A 110 -14.07 7.51 5.74
CA LEU A 110 -12.87 8.30 6.03
C LEU A 110 -12.15 7.85 7.30
N GLU A 111 -12.90 7.39 8.31
CA GLU A 111 -12.30 6.98 9.57
C GLU A 111 -12.03 5.48 9.62
N ASP A 112 -12.86 4.64 8.99
CA ASP A 112 -12.82 3.18 9.12
C ASP A 112 -12.31 2.47 7.86
N THR A 113 -11.38 3.10 7.14
CA THR A 113 -10.62 2.47 6.06
C THR A 113 -9.13 2.69 6.22
N VAL A 114 -8.34 1.72 5.77
CA VAL A 114 -6.89 1.78 5.71
C VAL A 114 -6.45 1.77 4.26
N LEU A 115 -5.63 2.75 3.88
CA LEU A 115 -4.99 2.80 2.57
C LEU A 115 -3.87 1.76 2.51
N LEU A 116 -3.96 0.89 1.51
CA LEU A 116 -2.98 -0.11 1.14
C LEU A 116 -2.68 0.02 -0.36
N TYR A 117 -1.75 -0.79 -0.84
CA TYR A 117 -1.34 -0.77 -2.24
C TYR A 117 -1.45 -2.16 -2.84
N ARG A 118 -1.87 -2.25 -4.10
CA ARG A 118 -1.91 -3.49 -4.85
C ARG A 118 -0.93 -3.42 -6.01
N VAL A 119 -0.19 -4.50 -6.24
CA VAL A 119 0.77 -4.58 -7.34
C VAL A 119 0.03 -4.71 -8.67
N LYS A 120 0.21 -3.74 -9.57
CA LYS A 120 -0.50 -3.64 -10.85
C LYS A 120 0.20 -4.41 -11.98
N ILE A 121 1.53 -4.43 -11.92
CA ILE A 121 2.40 -5.07 -12.91
C ILE A 121 3.41 -5.97 -12.19
N ASP A 122 3.68 -7.12 -12.77
CA ASP A 122 4.81 -7.98 -12.44
C ASP A 122 5.70 -8.16 -13.69
N GLU A 123 6.88 -8.78 -13.52
CA GLU A 123 7.83 -9.05 -14.61
C GLU A 123 7.24 -9.88 -15.75
#